data_AF-A0A7V4NZ69-F1
#
_entry.id   AF-A0A7V4NZ69-F1
#
_cell.length_a   1.000
_cell.length_b   1.000
_cell.length_c   1.000
_cell.angle_alpha   90.00
_cell.angle_beta   90.00
_cell.angle_gamma   90.00
#
_symmetry.space_group_name_H-M   'P 1'
#
loop_
_entity.id
_entity.type
_entity.pdbx_description
1 polymer ?
#
loop_
_entity_poly.entity_id
_entity_poly.type
_entity_poly.pdbx_seq_one_letter_code
_entity_poly.pdbx_strand_id
1 'polypeptide(L)' 'MMLELTSEEAELVRQLLSQAVRDLGPEIHHTSSRQYRNELENRRERLERLLARLGEDAITASS' A
#
# COMPACT_ATOMS: atom_id res chain seq x y z
N MET A 1 -6.72 5.34 -16.69
CA MET A 1 -7.39 4.03 -16.54
C MET A 1 -8.19 4.08 -15.26
N MET A 2 -9.49 3.77 -15.32
CA MET A 2 -10.37 3.73 -14.15
C MET A 2 -10.66 2.25 -13.86
N LEU A 3 -10.48 1.84 -12.61
CA LEU A 3 -10.76 0.49 -12.15
C LEU A 3 -11.84 0.62 -11.08
N GLU A 4 -13.00 0.03 -11.33
CA GLU A 4 -14.07 -0.04 -10.34
C GLU A 4 -13.87 -1.32 -9.53
N LEU A 5 -13.88 -1.17 -8.20
CA LEU A 5 -13.74 -2.27 -7.26
C LEU A 5 -15.04 -2.37 -6.46
N THR A 6 -15.55 -3.58 -6.30
CA THR A 6 -16.53 -3.89 -5.27
C THR A 6 -15.92 -3.69 -3.87
N SER A 7 -16.75 -3.60 -2.84
CA SER A 7 -16.27 -3.48 -1.46
C SER A 7 -15.40 -4.68 -1.04
N GLU A 8 -15.71 -5.88 -1.52
CA GLU A 8 -14.93 -7.10 -1.25
C GLU A 8 -13.55 -7.04 -1.93
N GLU A 9 -13.50 -6.61 -3.19
CA GLU A 9 -12.25 -6.43 -3.91
C GLU A 9 -11.40 -5.31 -3.31
N ALA A 10 -12.02 -4.20 -2.89
CA ALA A 10 -11.33 -3.10 -2.22
C ALA A 10 -10.71 -3.56 -0.90
N GLU A 11 -11.42 -4.35 -0.10
CA GLU A 11 -10.90 -4.93 1.14
C GLU A 11 -9.77 -5.92 0.87
N LEU A 12 -9.90 -6.77 -0.16
CA LEU A 12 -8.82 -7.67 -0.58
C LEU A 12 -7.57 -6.90 -0.98
N VAL A 13 -7.71 -5.85 -1.80
CA VAL A 13 -6.59 -4.98 -2.19
C VAL A 13 -5.98 -4.31 -0.96
N ARG A 14 -6.79 -3.83 -0.01
CA ARG A 14 -6.31 -3.24 1.23
C ARG A 14 -5.47 -4.22 2.05
N GLN A 15 -5.89 -5.48 2.15
CA GLN A 15 -5.15 -6.53 2.84
C GLN A 15 -3.82 -6.83 2.16
N LEU A 16 -3.81 -6.95 0.83
CA LEU A 16 -2.60 -7.20 0.03
C LEU A 16 -1.59 -6.06 0.18
N LEU A 17 -2.04 -4.80 0.08
CA LEU A 17 -1.19 -3.63 0.26
C LEU A 17 -0.65 -3.53 1.69
N SER A 18 -1.49 -3.81 2.69
CA SER A 18 -1.08 -3.80 4.10
C SER A 18 0.00 -4.87 4.38
N GLN A 19 -0.14 -6.05 3.78
CA GLN A 19 0.85 -7.11 3.88
C GLN A 19 2.17 -6.68 3.24
N ALA A 20 2.13 -6.14 2.02
CA ALA A 20 3.32 -5.66 1.32
C ALA A 20 4.07 -4.56 2.11
N VAL A 21 3.35 -3.62 2.74
CA VAL A 21 3.97 -2.59 3.59
C VAL A 21 4.68 -3.21 4.79
N ARG A 22 4.07 -4.20 5.45
CA ARG A 22 4.69 -4.91 6.58
C ARG A 22 5.96 -5.63 6.17
N ASP A 23 5.95 -6.29 5.01
CA ASP A 23 7.08 -7.07 4.52
C ASP A 23 8.27 -6.18 4.10
N LEU A 24 8.01 -4.96 3.63
CA LEU A 24 9.05 -4.00 3.28
C LEU A 24 9.83 -3.48 4.50
N GLY A 25 9.25 -3.44 5.70
CA GLY A 25 9.93 -2.93 6.90
C GLY A 25 11.23 -3.70 7.22
N PRO A 26 11.17 -5.02 7.41
CA PRO A 26 12.36 -5.86 7.58
C PRO A 26 13.34 -5.79 6.40
N GLU A 27 12.84 -5.74 5.16
CA GLU A 27 13.68 -5.67 3.96
C GLU A 27 14.50 -4.36 3.91
N ILE A 28 13.87 -3.22 4.21
CA ILE A 28 14.54 -1.91 4.35
C ILE A 28 15.62 -1.98 5.41
N HIS A 29 15.30 -2.56 6.57
CA HIS A 29 16.23 -2.68 7.70
C HIS A 29 17.47 -3.52 7.36
N HIS A 30 17.28 -4.64 6.66
CA HIS A 30 18.37 -5.54 6.28
C HIS A 30 19.15 -5.11 5.02
N THR A 31 18.68 -4.07 4.32
CA THR A 31 19.32 -3.59 3.09
C THR A 31 20.49 -2.66 3.39
N SER A 32 21.70 -3.07 3.02
CA SER A 32 22.93 -2.25 3.18
C SER A 32 23.16 -1.27 2.03
N SER A 33 22.64 -1.53 0.84
CA SER A 33 22.75 -0.61 -0.31
C SER A 33 21.85 0.59 -0.10
N ARG A 34 22.45 1.79 0.03
CA ARG A 34 21.70 3.04 0.21
C ARG A 34 20.71 3.29 -0.93
N GLN A 35 21.11 3.01 -2.17
CA GLN A 35 20.24 3.20 -3.33
C GLN A 35 19.02 2.27 -3.25
N TYR A 36 19.24 0.98 -3.00
CA TYR A 36 18.14 0.02 -2.91
C TYR A 36 17.24 0.30 -1.70
N ARG A 37 17.81 0.72 -0.57
CA ARG A 37 17.03 1.15 0.60
C ARG A 37 16.10 2.32 0.25
N ASN A 38 16.59 3.33 -0.45
CA ASN A 38 15.77 4.46 -0.88
C ASN A 38 14.65 4.00 -1.83
N GLU A 39 14.91 3.04 -2.73
CA GLU A 39 13.88 2.46 -3.60
C GLU A 39 12.79 1.74 -2.81
N LEU A 40 13.16 0.97 -1.78
CA LEU A 40 12.21 0.30 -0.89
C LEU A 40 11.40 1.28 -0.04
N GLU A 41 12.03 2.33 0.51
CA GLU A 41 11.34 3.40 1.24
C GLU A 41 10.32 4.13 0.35
N ASN A 42 10.73 4.50 -0.87
CA ASN A 42 9.82 5.10 -1.85
C ASN A 42 8.66 4.17 -2.23
N ARG A 43 8.93 2.87 -2.35
CA ARG A 43 7.89 1.86 -2.62
C ARG A 43 6.91 1.78 -1.45
N ARG A 44 7.41 1.70 -0.23
CA ARG A 44 6.59 1.66 0.99
C ARG A 44 5.68 2.90 1.07
N GLU A 45 6.23 4.09 0.88
CA GLU A 45 5.46 5.33 0.90
C GLU A 45 4.34 5.35 -0.15
N ARG A 46 4.62 4.87 -1.37
CA ARG A 46 3.59 4.76 -2.43
C ARG A 46 2.46 3.82 -2.02
N LEU A 47 2.77 2.69 -1.38
CA LEU A 47 1.76 1.73 -0.91
C LEU A 47 0.94 2.29 0.25
N GLU A 48 1.57 2.99 1.20
CA GLU A 48 0.89 3.68 2.30
C GLU A 48 -0.08 4.75 1.79
N ARG A 49 0.32 5.53 0.78
CA ARG A 49 -0.57 6.49 0.11
C ARG A 49 -1.74 5.82 -0.62
N LEU A 50 -1.52 4.67 -1.25
CA LEU A 50 -2.59 3.90 -1.89
C LEU A 50 -3.60 3.34 -0.87
N LEU A 51 -3.10 2.86 0.27
CA LEU A 51 -3.94 2.42 1.39
C LEU A 51 -4.81 3.54 1.94
N ALA A 52 -4.25 4.74 2.13
CA ALA A 52 -5.00 5.90 2.61
C ALA A 52 -6.17 6.23 1.67
N ARG A 53 -5.92 6.25 0.36
CA ARG A 53 -6.94 6.52 -0.66
C ARG A 53 -8.05 5.46 -0.67
N LEU A 54 -7.70 4.18 -0.58
CA LEU A 54 -8.69 3.10 -0.48
C LEU A 54 -9.54 3.19 0.80
N GLY A 55 -8.99 3.72 1.88
CA GLY A 55 -9.71 3.97 3.13
C GLY A 55 -10.67 5.17 3.03
N GLU A 56 -10.31 6.22 2.29
CA GLU A 56 -11.16 7.40 2.10
C GLU A 56 -12.35 7.12 1.15
N ASP A 57 -12.14 6.37 0.07
CA ASP A 57 -13.19 6.00 -0.89
C ASP A 57 -14.23 5.01 -0.30
N ALA A 58 -13.83 4.18 0.69
CA ALA A 58 -14.79 3.32 1.41
C ALA A 58 -15.77 4.12 2.29
N ILE A 59 -15.35 5.31 2.76
CA ILE A 59 -16.17 6.19 3.62
C ILE A 59 -17.21 6.95 2.78
N THR A 60 -16.89 7.31 1.53
CA THR A 60 -17.80 8.01 0.62
C THR A 60 -18.83 7.10 -0.05
N ALA A 61 -18.53 5.81 -0.24
CA ALA A 61 -19.47 4.82 -0.80
C ALA A 61 -20.57 4.36 0.18
N SER A 62 -20.53 4.81 1.45
CA SER A 62 -21.50 4.47 2.50
C SER A 62 -22.45 5.63 2.88
N SER A 63 -22.63 6.63 2.02
CA SER A 63 -23.58 7.75 2.22
C SER A 63 -24.72 7.75 1.21
#